data_AF-A0A847ALK3-F1
#
_entry.id   AF-A0A847ALK3-F1
#
_cell.length_a   1.000
_cell.length_b   1.000
_cell.length_c   1.000
_cell.angle_alpha   90.00
_cell.angle_beta   90.00
_cell.angle_gamma   90.00
#
_symmetry.space_group_name_H-M   'P 1'
#
loop_
_entity.id
_entity.type
_entity.pdbx_description
1 polymer ?
#
loop_
_entity_poly.entity_id
_entity_poly.type
_entity_poly.pdbx_seq_one_letter_code
_entity_poly.pdbx_strand_id
1 'polypeptide(L)'
;MNDLNKIAPKLSKIEKDNPLRAPENYFQDFPERLQVIISSNSTQLKIPEQRNKFVRIITPALKIAASIAIIALLLYQPLKKKFSGYMAKSISQTISTPVSEEERLLLMIKGIDENSFLTLLDESDLKEISNSDINDEDLISYLCSNISDYEIFLQNIY
;
A
#
# COMPACT_ATOMS: atom_id res chain seq x y z
N MET A 1 -0.34 19.45 -75.11
CA MET A 1 0.98 20.11 -75.28
C MET A 1 1.00 21.59 -74.87
N ASN A 2 -0.06 22.39 -75.13
CA ASN A 2 -0.01 23.85 -74.92
C ASN A 2 0.02 24.32 -73.47
N ASP A 3 -0.49 23.53 -72.53
CA ASP A 3 -0.56 23.93 -71.12
C ASP A 3 0.81 23.86 -70.43
N LEU A 4 1.65 22.91 -70.83
CA LEU A 4 2.99 22.72 -70.26
C LEU A 4 3.91 23.91 -70.57
N ASN A 5 3.82 24.46 -71.78
CA ASN A 5 4.58 25.63 -72.21
C ASN A 5 4.21 26.92 -71.45
N LYS A 6 3.00 26.99 -70.88
CA LYS A 6 2.54 28.13 -70.04
C LYS A 6 2.92 27.97 -68.57
N ILE A 7 3.01 26.74 -68.08
CA ILE A 7 3.26 26.41 -66.66
C ILE A 7 4.76 26.33 -66.36
N ALA A 8 5.56 25.78 -67.28
CA ALA A 8 7.02 25.65 -67.14
C ALA A 8 7.76 26.97 -66.77
N PRO A 9 7.50 28.13 -67.41
CA PRO A 9 8.17 29.38 -67.04
C PRO A 9 7.68 29.97 -65.71
N LYS A 10 6.55 29.50 -65.16
CA LYS A 10 6.09 29.86 -63.81
C LYS A 10 6.78 29.01 -62.75
N LEU A 11 6.98 27.72 -63.03
CA LEU A 11 7.70 26.79 -62.15
C LEU A 11 9.19 27.12 -62.03
N SER A 12 9.83 27.62 -63.09
CA SER A 12 11.25 28.01 -63.04
C SER A 12 11.54 29.25 -62.20
N LYS A 13 10.51 30.03 -61.85
CA LYS A 13 10.62 31.22 -60.99
C LYS A 13 10.48 30.89 -59.50
N ILE A 14 10.08 29.67 -59.17
CA ILE A 14 10.03 29.19 -57.79
C ILE A 14 11.46 28.82 -57.40
N GLU A 15 11.94 29.41 -56.31
CA GLU A 15 13.26 29.10 -55.77
C GLU A 15 13.32 27.61 -55.44
N LYS A 16 14.34 26.93 -55.96
CA LYS A 16 14.53 25.49 -55.77
C LYS A 16 15.16 25.25 -54.39
N ASP A 17 14.46 25.68 -53.35
CA ASP A 17 14.84 25.38 -51.99
C ASP A 17 14.46 23.93 -51.69
N ASN A 18 15.44 23.14 -51.26
CA ASN A 18 15.23 21.74 -50.95
C ASN A 18 15.05 21.62 -49.43
N PRO A 19 13.81 21.49 -48.92
CA PRO A 19 13.55 21.45 -47.48
C PRO A 19 14.14 20.21 -46.79
N LEU A 20 14.60 19.23 -47.56
CA LEU A 20 15.28 18.02 -47.07
C LEU A 20 16.81 18.14 -47.14
N ARG A 21 17.35 19.32 -47.43
CA ARG A 21 18.79 19.55 -47.43
C ARG A 21 19.28 19.68 -45.99
N ALA A 22 20.39 18.99 -45.67
CA ALA A 22 21.06 19.17 -44.40
C ALA A 22 21.56 20.63 -44.26
N PRO A 23 21.53 21.20 -43.05
CA PRO A 23 22.12 22.51 -42.79
C PRO A 23 23.56 22.60 -43.28
N GLU A 24 23.97 23.82 -43.63
CA GLU A 24 25.37 24.07 -43.96
C GLU A 24 26.26 23.67 -42.77
N ASN A 25 27.40 23.03 -43.06
CA ASN A 25 28.35 22.53 -42.06
C ASN A 25 27.80 21.49 -41.06
N TYR A 26 26.62 20.88 -41.32
CA TYR A 26 26.02 19.89 -40.42
C TYR A 26 26.97 18.75 -40.00
N PHE A 27 27.77 18.25 -40.95
CA PHE A 27 28.72 17.15 -40.73
C PHE A 27 30.05 17.62 -40.14
N GLN A 28 30.42 18.87 -40.37
CA GLN A 28 31.67 19.50 -39.94
C GLN A 28 31.60 19.80 -38.44
N ASP A 29 30.44 20.26 -37.98
CA ASP A 29 30.18 20.57 -36.57
C ASP A 29 29.73 19.32 -35.79
N PHE A 30 29.52 18.19 -36.46
CA PHE A 30 29.05 16.95 -35.82
C PHE A 30 30.00 16.42 -34.73
N PRO A 31 31.33 16.38 -34.93
CA PRO A 31 32.26 15.92 -33.89
C PRO A 31 32.19 16.78 -32.63
N GLU A 32 32.05 18.09 -32.78
CA GLU A 32 31.95 19.02 -31.65
C GLU A 32 30.65 18.81 -30.86
N ARG A 33 29.51 18.68 -31.57
CA ARG A 33 28.22 18.35 -30.93
C ARG A 33 28.28 17.02 -30.19
N LEU A 34 28.92 16.02 -30.79
CA LEU A 34 29.07 14.69 -30.20
C LEU A 34 29.96 14.74 -28.94
N GLN A 35 31.04 15.51 -28.96
CA GLN A 35 31.89 15.71 -27.77
C GLN A 35 31.12 16.38 -26.64
N VAL A 36 30.34 17.44 -26.93
CA VAL A 36 29.50 18.10 -25.92
C VAL A 36 28.52 17.12 -25.28
N ILE A 37 27.86 16.27 -26.10
CA ILE A 37 26.92 15.25 -25.62
C ILE A 37 27.65 14.20 -24.76
N ILE A 38 28.83 13.74 -25.17
CA ILE A 38 29.60 12.77 -24.38
C ILE A 38 30.06 13.38 -23.06
N SER A 39 30.55 14.63 -23.07
CA SER A 39 31.00 15.34 -21.87
C SER A 39 29.85 15.63 -20.90
N SER A 40 28.67 16.00 -21.40
CA SER A 40 27.49 16.24 -20.57
C SER A 40 26.92 14.94 -19.99
N ASN A 41 26.96 13.85 -20.74
CA ASN A 41 26.50 12.54 -20.26
C ASN A 41 27.52 11.89 -19.32
N SER A 42 28.83 12.06 -19.52
CA SER A 42 29.85 11.52 -18.62
C SER A 42 29.85 12.19 -17.23
N THR A 43 29.41 13.44 -17.10
CA THR A 43 29.14 14.04 -15.78
C THR A 43 27.88 13.49 -15.10
N GLN A 44 26.92 12.97 -15.87
CA GLN A 44 25.72 12.29 -15.37
C GLN A 44 25.94 10.79 -15.14
N LEU A 45 26.95 10.19 -15.77
CA LEU A 45 27.54 8.91 -15.41
C LEU A 45 28.40 9.06 -14.15
N LYS A 46 27.84 9.66 -13.09
CA LYS A 46 28.22 9.26 -11.73
C LYS A 46 27.87 7.79 -11.65
N ILE A 47 28.84 6.93 -11.94
CA ILE A 47 28.79 5.51 -11.60
C ILE A 47 28.25 5.51 -10.18
N PRO A 48 27.04 4.96 -9.92
CA PRO A 48 26.51 4.98 -8.58
C PRO A 48 27.55 4.24 -7.76
N GLU A 49 28.25 4.97 -6.88
CA GLU A 49 29.07 4.33 -5.86
C GLU A 49 28.18 3.25 -5.28
N GLN A 50 28.70 2.02 -5.20
CA GLN A 50 28.01 0.88 -4.62
C GLN A 50 27.80 1.15 -3.13
N ARG A 51 26.97 2.13 -2.80
CA ARG A 51 26.45 2.31 -1.46
C ARG A 51 25.56 1.11 -1.25
N ASN A 52 25.95 0.28 -0.30
CA ASN A 52 25.21 -0.90 0.09
C ASN A 52 23.74 -0.49 0.27
N LYS A 53 22.86 -1.03 -0.57
CA LYS A 53 21.43 -0.65 -0.65
C LYS A 53 20.75 -0.73 0.73
N PHE A 54 21.26 -1.61 1.58
CA PHE A 54 20.84 -1.78 2.97
C PHE A 54 20.98 -0.50 3.81
N VAL A 55 22.05 0.28 3.65
CA VAL A 55 22.30 1.50 4.46
C VAL A 55 21.21 2.56 4.21
N ARG A 56 20.62 2.58 3.01
CA ARG A 56 19.52 3.49 2.65
C ARG A 56 18.17 3.10 3.29
N ILE A 57 18.00 1.83 3.64
CA ILE A 57 16.77 1.30 4.25
C ILE A 57 16.85 1.35 5.78
N ILE A 58 18.03 1.07 6.36
CA ILE A 58 18.21 1.10 7.82
C ILE A 58 18.29 2.53 8.38
N THR A 59 18.73 3.51 7.60
CA THR A 59 18.88 4.91 8.07
C THR A 59 17.57 5.57 8.54
N PRO A 60 16.41 5.43 7.87
CA PRO A 60 15.14 5.94 8.40
C PRO A 60 14.61 5.10 9.56
N ALA A 61 14.71 3.77 9.49
CA ALA A 61 14.22 2.87 10.53
C ALA A 61 14.96 3.07 11.87
N LEU A 62 16.27 3.35 11.81
CA LEU A 62 17.10 3.61 12.99
C LEU A 62 16.65 4.86 13.76
N LYS A 63 16.16 5.91 13.07
CA LYS A 63 15.63 7.13 13.72
C LYS A 63 14.34 6.86 14.48
N ILE A 64 13.47 6.01 13.92
CA ILE A 64 12.20 5.61 14.55
C ILE A 64 12.49 4.78 15.80
N ALA A 65 13.38 3.78 15.69
CA ALA A 65 13.79 2.96 16.82
C ALA A 65 14.43 3.79 17.94
N ALA A 66 15.28 4.76 17.61
CA ALA A 66 15.89 5.66 18.59
C ALA A 66 14.84 6.51 19.34
N SER A 67 13.83 7.05 18.65
CA SER A 67 12.74 7.80 19.28
C SER A 67 11.94 6.93 20.26
N ILE A 68 11.56 5.73 19.83
CA ILE A 68 10.83 4.76 20.68
C ILE A 68 11.68 4.37 21.89
N ALA A 69 12.98 4.13 21.71
CA ALA A 69 13.90 3.79 22.79
C ALA A 69 14.04 4.94 23.81
N ILE A 70 14.09 6.19 23.37
CA ILE A 70 14.14 7.36 24.26
C ILE A 70 12.86 7.46 25.08
N ILE A 71 11.70 7.29 24.45
CA ILE A 71 10.39 7.30 25.13
C ILE A 71 10.31 6.15 26.14
N ALA A 72 10.73 4.93 25.75
CA ALA A 72 10.77 3.77 26.63
C ALA A 72 11.71 3.99 27.82
N LEU A 73 12.86 4.63 27.61
CA LEU A 73 13.83 4.94 28.67
C LEU A 73 13.32 6.01 29.65
N LEU A 74 12.63 7.04 29.14
CA LEU A 74 11.94 8.06 29.94
C LEU A 74 10.84 7.45 30.81
N LEU A 75 10.13 6.45 30.27
CA LEU A 75 9.07 5.73 30.97
C LEU A 75 9.63 4.65 31.91
N TYR A 76 10.77 4.02 31.61
CA TYR A 76 11.33 2.91 32.39
C TYR A 76 11.58 3.28 33.86
N GLN A 77 12.15 4.45 34.11
CA GLN A 77 12.46 4.89 35.47
C GLN A 77 11.21 5.13 36.35
N PRO A 78 10.19 5.89 35.92
CA PRO A 78 8.97 6.07 36.71
C PRO A 78 8.13 4.80 36.79
N LEU A 79 8.03 3.98 35.73
CA LEU A 79 7.30 2.71 35.78
C LEU A 79 7.93 1.73 36.77
N LYS A 80 9.26 1.59 36.79
CA LYS A 80 9.94 0.69 37.73
C LYS A 80 9.77 1.11 39.19
N LYS A 81 9.71 2.42 39.47
CA LYS A 81 9.64 2.95 40.85
C LYS A 81 8.21 3.14 41.38
N LYS A 82 7.25 3.54 40.53
CA LYS A 82 5.86 3.83 40.94
C LYS A 82 4.88 2.71 40.60
N PHE A 83 5.24 1.82 39.67
CA PHE A 83 4.36 0.77 39.15
C PHE A 83 4.81 -0.66 39.56
N SER A 84 5.75 -0.79 40.51
CA SER A 84 6.27 -2.09 40.97
C SER A 84 5.22 -3.01 41.63
N GLY A 85 4.03 -2.48 41.96
CA GLY A 85 2.91 -3.25 42.50
C GLY A 85 1.90 -3.75 41.44
N TYR A 86 2.07 -3.40 40.17
CA TYR A 86 1.09 -3.69 39.10
C TYR A 86 1.58 -4.71 38.06
N MET A 87 2.74 -5.34 38.29
CA MET A 87 3.28 -6.37 37.39
C MET A 87 3.45 -7.71 38.11
N ALA A 88 2.32 -8.40 38.30
CA ALA A 88 2.18 -9.85 38.18
C ALA A 88 0.71 -10.24 38.40
N LYS A 89 -0.11 -10.14 37.35
CA LYS A 89 -1.34 -10.92 37.23
C LYS A 89 -1.75 -11.11 35.77
N SER A 90 -0.79 -11.51 34.95
CA SER A 90 -1.11 -12.16 33.69
C SER A 90 -1.10 -13.67 33.95
N ILE A 91 -2.22 -14.31 33.62
CA ILE A 91 -2.47 -15.75 33.61
C ILE A 91 -2.90 -16.29 35.00
N SER A 92 -4.16 -16.75 35.07
CA SER A 92 -4.82 -17.46 36.19
C SER A 92 -5.64 -16.69 37.24
N GLN A 93 -6.18 -15.50 36.95
CA GLN A 93 -7.44 -15.16 37.63
C GLN A 93 -8.50 -14.85 36.58
N THR A 94 -9.43 -15.79 36.46
CA THR A 94 -10.86 -15.51 36.44
C THR A 94 -11.14 -14.29 37.33
N ILE A 95 -11.08 -13.10 36.74
CA ILE A 95 -11.61 -11.91 37.36
C ILE A 95 -13.12 -12.05 37.20
N SER A 96 -13.76 -12.66 38.20
CA SER A 96 -15.17 -12.42 38.48
C SER A 96 -15.31 -10.99 38.98
N THR A 97 -15.05 -10.01 38.11
CA THR A 97 -15.73 -8.73 38.23
C THR A 97 -17.16 -8.99 37.80
N PRO A 98 -18.17 -8.47 38.50
CA PRO A 98 -19.49 -8.33 37.90
C PRO A 98 -19.28 -7.39 36.72
N VAL A 99 -19.00 -7.96 35.54
CA VAL A 99 -18.98 -7.21 34.29
C VAL A 99 -20.36 -6.59 34.22
N SER A 100 -20.42 -5.26 34.21
CA SER A 100 -21.69 -4.55 34.12
C SER A 100 -22.43 -5.09 32.90
N GLU A 101 -23.75 -5.32 33.00
CA GLU A 101 -24.52 -5.91 31.90
C GLU A 101 -24.31 -5.12 30.58
N GLU A 102 -24.06 -3.81 30.69
CA GLU A 102 -23.69 -2.96 29.56
C GLU A 102 -22.35 -3.34 28.89
N GLU A 103 -21.34 -3.72 29.67
CA GLU A 103 -20.04 -4.17 29.15
C GLU A 103 -20.15 -5.56 28.52
N ARG A 104 -21.01 -6.43 29.07
CA ARG A 104 -21.35 -7.74 28.47
C ARG A 104 -22.04 -7.58 27.13
N LEU A 105 -23.05 -6.71 27.06
CA LEU A 105 -23.76 -6.38 25.83
C LEU A 105 -22.83 -5.75 24.81
N LEU A 106 -21.93 -4.85 25.23
CA LEU A 106 -20.94 -4.25 24.35
C LEU A 106 -19.98 -5.28 23.76
N LEU A 107 -19.51 -6.23 24.57
CA LEU A 107 -18.62 -7.30 24.11
C LEU A 107 -19.34 -8.22 23.11
N MET A 108 -20.62 -8.50 23.37
CA MET A 108 -21.47 -9.32 22.50
C MET A 108 -21.73 -8.62 21.16
N ILE A 109 -22.11 -7.34 21.18
CA ILE A 109 -22.33 -6.53 19.96
C ILE A 109 -21.04 -6.41 19.15
N LYS A 110 -19.90 -6.20 19.82
CA LYS A 110 -18.60 -6.11 19.14
C LYS A 110 -18.16 -7.43 18.49
N GLY A 111 -18.65 -8.56 18.99
CA GLY A 111 -18.39 -9.88 18.40
C GLY A 111 -19.27 -10.20 17.19
N ILE A 112 -20.31 -9.40 16.93
CA ILE A 112 -21.21 -9.57 15.78
C ILE A 112 -20.65 -8.79 14.60
N ASP A 113 -20.62 -9.42 13.43
CA ASP A 113 -20.26 -8.76 12.18
C ASP A 113 -21.28 -7.67 11.79
N GLU A 114 -20.84 -6.62 11.09
CA GLU A 114 -21.68 -5.47 10.73
C GLU A 114 -22.92 -5.89 9.93
N ASN A 115 -22.79 -6.87 9.03
CA ASN A 115 -23.93 -7.34 8.23
C ASN A 115 -24.95 -8.08 9.10
N SER A 116 -24.51 -8.92 10.04
CA SER A 116 -25.40 -9.60 10.99
C SER A 116 -26.07 -8.62 11.94
N PHE A 117 -25.37 -7.56 12.35
CA PHE A 117 -25.95 -6.49 13.15
C PHE A 117 -27.06 -5.74 12.40
N LEU A 118 -26.86 -5.47 11.11
CA LEU A 118 -27.88 -4.84 10.25
C LEU A 118 -29.09 -5.75 10.04
N THR A 119 -28.90 -7.06 9.88
CA THR A 119 -30.03 -8.02 9.79
C THR A 119 -30.85 -8.06 11.08
N LEU A 120 -30.21 -7.93 12.25
CA LEU A 120 -30.92 -7.89 13.54
C LEU A 120 -31.69 -6.58 13.76
N LEU A 121 -31.24 -5.47 13.17
CA LEU A 121 -31.93 -4.18 13.20
C LEU A 121 -33.10 -4.11 12.22
N ASP A 122 -33.09 -4.95 11.18
CA ASP A 122 -34.19 -5.06 10.23
C ASP A 122 -35.31 -5.92 10.84
N GLU A 123 -36.08 -5.31 11.76
CA GLU A 123 -37.24 -5.93 12.41
C GLU A 123 -38.31 -6.43 11.42
N SER A 124 -38.22 -6.03 10.14
CA SER A 124 -39.19 -6.41 9.10
C SER A 124 -39.12 -7.89 8.69
N ASP A 125 -38.01 -8.58 9.00
CA ASP A 125 -37.77 -9.99 8.65
C ASP A 125 -37.84 -10.95 9.86
N LEU A 126 -38.28 -10.49 11.03
CA LEU A 126 -38.51 -11.35 12.20
C LEU A 126 -39.79 -12.19 12.04
N LYS A 127 -39.81 -13.08 11.04
CA LYS A 127 -40.67 -14.26 11.10
C LYS A 127 -40.19 -15.11 12.27
N GLU A 128 -41.08 -15.51 13.17
CA GLU A 128 -40.78 -16.54 14.17
C GLU A 128 -40.26 -17.78 13.42
N ILE A 129 -38.93 -17.95 13.38
CA ILE A 129 -38.30 -19.12 12.79
C ILE A 129 -38.64 -20.28 13.71
N SER A 130 -39.59 -21.11 13.28
CA SER A 130 -39.89 -22.35 13.95
C SER A 130 -38.67 -23.29 13.82
N ASN A 131 -38.34 -24.04 14.87
CA ASN A 131 -37.19 -24.96 14.87
C ASN A 131 -37.23 -26.04 13.76
N SER A 132 -38.29 -26.11 12.96
CA SER A 132 -38.41 -26.99 11.79
C SER A 132 -37.89 -26.40 10.48
N ASP A 133 -37.60 -25.09 10.43
CA ASP A 133 -37.13 -24.41 9.20
C ASP A 133 -35.61 -24.29 9.11
N ILE A 134 -34.87 -24.67 10.16
CA ILE A 134 -33.41 -24.69 10.18
C ILE A 134 -32.94 -26.12 9.88
N ASN A 135 -32.43 -26.33 8.67
CA ASN A 135 -31.83 -27.59 8.26
C ASN A 135 -30.35 -27.63 8.68
N ASP A 136 -29.93 -28.73 9.30
CA ASP A 136 -28.55 -28.93 9.77
C ASP A 136 -27.54 -28.74 8.63
N GLU A 137 -27.89 -29.13 7.40
CA GLU A 137 -27.01 -29.00 6.23
C GLU A 137 -26.77 -27.52 5.86
N ASP A 138 -27.80 -26.68 5.97
CA ASP A 138 -27.68 -25.24 5.67
C ASP A 138 -26.83 -24.54 6.74
N LEU A 139 -26.94 -24.99 8.00
CA LEU A 139 -26.15 -24.50 9.12
C LEU A 139 -24.66 -24.87 8.97
N ILE A 140 -24.38 -26.10 8.56
CA ILE A 140 -23.02 -26.56 8.25
C ILE A 140 -22.45 -25.82 7.04
N SER A 141 -23.24 -25.59 5.99
CA SER A 141 -22.83 -24.80 4.82
C SER A 141 -22.49 -23.36 5.19
N TYR A 142 -23.29 -22.74 6.06
CA TYR A 142 -23.04 -21.40 6.57
C TYR A 142 -21.77 -21.35 7.42
N LEU A 143 -21.59 -22.31 8.35
CA LEU A 143 -20.37 -22.43 9.15
C LEU A 143 -19.13 -22.59 8.27
N CYS A 144 -19.16 -23.49 7.29
CA CYS A 144 -18.06 -23.70 6.37
C CYS A 144 -17.77 -22.49 5.47
N SER A 145 -18.78 -21.68 5.15
CA SER A 145 -18.61 -20.47 4.34
C SER A 145 -18.06 -19.28 5.12
N ASN A 146 -18.29 -19.25 6.44
CA ASN A 146 -17.89 -18.15 7.32
C ASN A 146 -16.70 -18.49 8.23
N ILE A 147 -16.29 -19.76 8.31
CA ILE A 147 -15.07 -20.15 9.00
C ILE A 147 -13.86 -19.68 8.16
N SER A 148 -13.01 -18.86 8.76
CA SER A 148 -11.81 -18.39 8.07
C SER A 148 -10.69 -19.42 8.18
N ASP A 149 -9.87 -19.57 7.14
CA ASP A 149 -8.66 -20.43 7.16
C ASP A 149 -7.72 -20.09 8.32
N TYR A 150 -7.80 -18.86 8.84
CA TYR A 150 -7.06 -18.42 10.01
C TYR A 150 -7.50 -19.12 11.30
N GLU A 151 -8.81 -19.36 11.49
CA GLU A 151 -9.31 -20.09 12.68
C GLU A 151 -8.90 -21.56 12.64
N ILE A 152 -8.88 -22.19 11.46
CA ILE A 152 -8.40 -23.55 11.25
C ILE A 152 -6.94 -23.69 11.66
N PHE A 153 -6.12 -22.67 11.38
CA PHE A 153 -4.70 -22.66 11.75
C PHE A 153 -4.50 -22.55 13.26
N LEU A 154 -5.32 -21.76 13.96
CA LEU A 154 -5.25 -21.64 15.42
C LEU A 154 -5.63 -22.95 16.13
N GLN A 155 -6.58 -23.70 15.59
CA GLN A 155 -7.03 -24.97 16.17
C GLN A 155 -5.99 -26.10 16.06
N ASN A 156 -5.07 -26.04 15.10
CA ASN A 156 -3.98 -27.02 14.90
C ASN A 156 -2.70 -26.71 15.70
N ILE A 157 -2.69 -25.65 16.53
CA ILE A 157 -1.53 -25.25 17.35
C ILE A 157 -1.57 -25.86 18.77
N TYR A 158 -2.53 -26.73 19.07
CA TYR A 158 -2.56 -27.55 20.29
C TYR A 158 -2.54 -29.05 20.00
#